data_AF-A0A947D1A9-F1
#
_entry.id   AF-A0A947D1A9-F1
#
_cell.length_a   1.000
_cell.length_b   1.000
_cell.length_c   1.000
_cell.angle_alpha   90.00
_cell.angle_beta   90.00
_cell.angle_gamma   90.00
#
_symmetry.space_group_name_H-M   'P 1'
#
loop_
_entity.id
_entity.type
_entity.pdbx_description
1 polymer ?
#
loop_
_entity_poly.entity_id
_entity_poly.type
_entity_poly.pdbx_seq_one_letter_code
_entity_poly.pdbx_strand_id
1 'polypeptide(L)'
;MNHLVLRSPAGSRTRDMAQRIKRLAPDLSCTACGHRDFAILEDVDENIRTVLRRQPYGGGPSAHFVSQPLVTLLCTHCGRLEQFAEAILKGAEPAEYGSEVRLDE
;
A
#
# COMPACT_ATOMS: atom_id res chain seq x y z
N MET A 1 -9.91 3.26 -23.64
CA MET A 1 -8.97 2.74 -22.63
C MET A 1 -9.66 2.80 -21.27
N ASN A 2 -9.74 1.70 -20.51
CA ASN A 2 -10.40 1.66 -19.20
C ASN A 2 -9.61 2.50 -18.19
N HIS A 3 -10.23 3.55 -17.65
CA HIS A 3 -9.65 4.43 -16.66
C HIS A 3 -9.56 3.74 -15.29
N LEU A 4 -8.57 4.11 -14.47
CA LEU A 4 -8.45 3.61 -13.10
C LEU A 4 -9.55 4.21 -12.20
N VAL A 5 -10.38 3.34 -11.65
CA VAL A 5 -11.43 3.66 -10.68
C VAL A 5 -10.97 3.20 -9.30
N LEU A 6 -10.92 4.14 -8.35
CA LEU A 6 -10.73 3.86 -6.94
C LEU A 6 -11.97 4.37 -6.21
N ARG A 7 -12.67 3.46 -5.54
CA ARG A 7 -13.84 3.71 -4.72
C ARG A 7 -13.36 3.80 -3.27
N SER A 8 -13.82 4.80 -2.55
CA SER A 8 -13.46 5.00 -1.15
C SER A 8 -14.68 5.30 -0.29
N PRO A 9 -14.63 5.01 1.02
CA PRO A 9 -15.51 5.64 2.00
C PRO A 9 -15.57 7.16 1.83
N ALA A 10 -16.67 7.76 2.32
CA ALA A 10 -16.81 9.20 2.34
C ALA A 10 -15.84 9.80 3.39
N GLY A 11 -14.91 10.63 2.94
CA GLY A 11 -13.92 11.25 3.81
C GLY A 11 -12.92 12.08 3.00
N SER A 12 -12.40 13.17 3.56
CA SER A 12 -11.43 14.00 2.83
C SER A 12 -10.08 13.29 2.73
N ARG A 13 -9.60 12.70 3.82
CA ARG A 13 -8.28 12.06 3.86
C ARG A 13 -8.24 10.79 3.02
N THR A 14 -9.32 10.01 3.04
CA THR A 14 -9.41 8.79 2.21
C THR A 14 -9.49 9.13 0.71
N ARG A 15 -10.18 10.23 0.35
CA ARG A 15 -10.18 10.76 -1.03
C ARG A 15 -8.80 11.23 -1.47
N ASP A 16 -8.08 11.96 -0.61
CA ASP A 16 -6.72 12.41 -0.90
C ASP A 16 -5.77 11.23 -1.11
N MET A 17 -5.92 10.15 -0.33
CA MET A 17 -5.18 8.90 -0.52
C MET A 17 -5.47 8.26 -1.89
N ALA A 18 -6.74 8.16 -2.26
CA ALA A 18 -7.14 7.65 -3.59
C ALA A 18 -6.52 8.48 -4.72
N GLN A 19 -6.53 9.82 -4.61
CA GLN A 19 -5.93 10.71 -5.60
C GLN A 19 -4.41 10.54 -5.70
N ARG A 20 -3.72 10.34 -4.57
CA ARG A 20 -2.27 10.07 -4.56
C ARG A 20 -1.94 8.75 -5.26
N ILE A 21 -2.72 7.70 -5.00
CA ILE A 21 -2.54 6.39 -5.67
C ILE A 21 -2.73 6.55 -7.18
N LYS A 22 -3.79 7.23 -7.63
CA LYS A 22 -4.01 7.48 -9.07
C LYS A 22 -2.86 8.23 -9.75
N ARG A 23 -2.20 9.15 -9.03
CA ARG A 23 -1.05 9.90 -9.56
C ARG A 23 0.22 9.06 -9.62
N LEU A 24 0.49 8.28 -8.58
CA LEU A 24 1.73 7.50 -8.47
C LEU A 24 1.69 6.17 -9.23
N ALA A 25 0.50 5.59 -9.40
CA ALA A 25 0.28 4.33 -10.10
C ALA A 25 -0.87 4.47 -11.11
N PRO A 26 -0.71 5.30 -12.16
CA PRO A 26 -1.79 5.52 -13.14
C PRO A 26 -2.18 4.23 -13.86
N ASP A 27 -1.24 3.31 -14.04
CA ASP A 27 -1.40 2.02 -14.73
C ASP A 27 -1.72 0.83 -13.83
N LEU A 28 -2.09 1.10 -12.58
CA LEU A 28 -2.55 0.08 -11.66
C LEU A 28 -3.69 -0.75 -12.28
N SER A 29 -3.50 -2.06 -12.29
CA SER A 29 -4.46 -3.06 -12.76
C SER A 29 -4.34 -4.31 -11.91
N CYS A 30 -5.46 -5.02 -11.73
CA CYS A 30 -5.51 -6.17 -10.86
C CYS A 30 -4.58 -7.25 -11.40
N THR A 31 -3.62 -7.70 -10.60
CA THR A 31 -2.60 -8.67 -11.07
C THR A 31 -3.20 -10.03 -11.42
N ALA A 32 -4.44 -10.33 -11.00
CA ALA A 32 -5.13 -11.56 -11.39
C ALA A 32 -5.95 -11.44 -12.67
N CYS A 33 -6.68 -10.34 -12.86
CA CYS A 33 -7.72 -10.25 -13.90
C CYS A 33 -7.63 -9.01 -14.79
N GLY A 34 -6.60 -8.18 -14.61
CA GLY A 34 -6.34 -6.98 -15.40
C GLY A 34 -7.34 -5.83 -15.22
N HIS A 35 -8.39 -6.00 -14.41
CA HIS A 35 -9.37 -4.95 -14.16
C HIS A 35 -8.79 -3.79 -13.36
N ARG A 36 -9.29 -2.58 -13.64
CA ARG A 36 -8.77 -1.32 -13.07
C ARG A 36 -9.82 -0.62 -12.18
N ASP A 37 -10.67 -1.40 -11.52
CA ASP A 37 -11.68 -0.92 -10.58
C ASP A 37 -11.44 -1.57 -9.22
N PHE A 38 -11.17 -0.72 -8.22
CA PHE A 38 -10.84 -1.15 -6.88
C PHE A 38 -11.62 -0.37 -5.82
N ALA A 39 -11.91 -1.00 -4.70
CA ALA A 39 -12.33 -0.35 -3.46
C ALA A 39 -11.15 -0.27 -2.48
N ILE A 40 -10.95 0.89 -1.87
CA ILE A 40 -10.04 1.08 -0.73
C ILE A 40 -10.76 0.56 0.51
N LEU A 41 -10.10 -0.31 1.27
CA LEU A 41 -10.69 -0.90 2.47
C LEU A 41 -10.46 -0.08 3.73
N GLU A 42 -9.39 0.71 3.78
CA GLU A 42 -9.09 1.57 4.93
C GLU A 42 -10.00 2.79 5.01
N ASP A 43 -10.39 3.15 6.24
CA ASP A 43 -10.98 4.44 6.55
C ASP A 43 -9.92 5.31 7.23
N VAL A 44 -9.28 6.16 6.42
CA VAL A 44 -8.21 7.05 6.89
C VAL A 44 -8.76 8.10 7.85
N ASP A 45 -10.02 8.48 7.65
CA ASP A 45 -10.70 9.51 8.41
C ASP A 45 -11.04 9.03 9.83
N GLU A 46 -11.39 7.75 9.98
CA GLU A 46 -11.64 7.11 11.29
C GLU A 46 -10.41 6.40 11.88
N ASN A 47 -9.23 6.57 11.27
CA ASN A 47 -7.99 5.90 11.66
C ASN A 47 -8.07 4.35 11.67
N ILE A 48 -8.96 3.79 10.86
CA ILE A 48 -9.08 2.34 10.64
C ILE A 48 -8.06 1.97 9.57
N ARG A 49 -6.93 1.39 9.99
CA ARG A 49 -5.76 1.19 9.13
C ARG A 49 -5.15 -0.19 9.28
N THR A 50 -4.81 -0.78 8.14
CA THR A 50 -3.94 -1.96 8.09
C THR A 50 -2.50 -1.50 8.37
N VAL A 51 -1.78 -2.19 9.25
CA VAL A 51 -0.39 -1.89 9.58
C VAL A 51 0.46 -3.14 9.44
N LEU A 52 1.50 -3.09 8.61
CA LEU A 52 2.53 -4.13 8.59
C LEU A 52 3.52 -3.86 9.73
N ARG A 53 3.70 -4.86 10.60
CA ARG A 53 4.66 -4.81 11.70
C ARG A 53 5.66 -5.95 11.54
N ARG A 54 6.95 -5.63 11.46
CA ARG A 54 8.03 -6.62 11.54
C ARG A 54 8.55 -6.64 12.96
N GLN A 55 8.36 -7.76 13.65
CA GLN A 55 9.02 -7.99 14.93
C GLN A 55 10.47 -8.45 14.65
N PRO A 56 11.47 -7.90 15.34
CA PRO A 56 12.83 -8.35 15.19
C PRO A 56 12.99 -9.79 15.68
N TYR A 57 13.63 -10.62 14.86
CA TYR A 57 14.12 -11.93 15.28
C TYR A 57 15.52 -11.77 15.87
N GLY A 58 15.72 -12.22 17.12
CA GLY A 58 17.01 -12.14 17.82
C GLY A 58 17.30 -10.74 18.37
N GLY A 59 17.00 -10.54 19.65
CA GLY A 59 17.08 -9.25 20.35
C GLY A 59 18.50 -8.74 20.57
N GLY A 60 19.12 -8.16 19.54
CA GLY A 60 20.19 -7.19 19.70
C GLY A 60 19.63 -5.77 19.88
N PRO A 61 20.35 -4.84 20.54
CA PRO A 61 19.90 -3.46 20.79
C PRO A 61 19.72 -2.60 19.51
N SER A 62 20.10 -3.12 18.33
CA SER A 62 19.96 -2.48 17.01
C SER A 62 18.81 -3.05 16.15
N ALA A 63 17.93 -3.85 16.74
CA ALA A 63 16.77 -4.40 16.06
C ALA A 63 15.80 -3.29 15.58
N HIS A 64 15.84 -2.96 14.28
CA HIS A 64 14.93 -1.99 13.69
C HIS A 64 13.50 -2.54 13.61
N PHE A 65 12.57 -1.87 14.29
CA PHE A 65 11.14 -2.12 14.15
C PHE A 65 10.62 -1.43 12.90
N VAL A 66 10.06 -2.19 11.97
CA VAL A 66 9.32 -1.61 10.83
C VAL A 66 7.83 -1.68 11.17
N SER A 67 7.20 -0.51 11.30
CA SER A 67 5.75 -0.38 11.47
C SER A 67 5.24 0.59 10.41
N GLN A 68 4.56 0.07 9.39
CA GLN A 68 4.12 0.88 8.26
C GLN A 68 2.62 0.71 7.99
N PRO A 69 1.85 1.81 7.91
CA PRO A 69 0.49 1.76 7.39
C PRO A 69 0.48 1.25 5.94
N LEU A 70 -0.52 0.44 5.62
CA LEU A 70 -0.77 -0.05 4.28
C LEU A 70 -2.08 0.54 3.75
N VAL A 71 -2.18 0.57 2.42
CA VAL A 71 -3.46 0.69 1.71
C VAL A 71 -3.78 -0.65 1.08
N THR A 72 -4.96 -1.17 1.37
CA THR A 72 -5.49 -2.41 0.81
C THR A 72 -6.56 -2.06 -0.21
N LEU A 73 -6.33 -2.50 -1.44
CA LEU A 73 -7.23 -2.37 -2.57
C LEU A 73 -7.91 -3.71 -2.84
N LEU A 74 -9.24 -3.71 -2.84
CA LEU A 74 -10.07 -4.84 -3.24
C LEU A 74 -10.48 -4.65 -4.71
N CYS A 75 -10.06 -5.56 -5.60
CA CYS A 75 -10.55 -5.58 -6.97
C CYS A 75 -12.06 -5.88 -6.98
N THR A 76 -12.86 -4.95 -7.48
CA THR A 76 -14.34 -5.07 -7.44
C THR A 76 -14.87 -6.09 -8.44
N HIS A 77 -14.03 -6.56 -9.37
CA HIS A 77 -14.40 -7.58 -10.35
C HIS A 77 -14.17 -9.01 -9.85
N CYS A 78 -13.01 -9.30 -9.25
CA CYS A 78 -12.62 -10.68 -8.89
C CYS A 78 -12.38 -10.89 -7.39
N GLY A 79 -12.50 -9.85 -6.57
CA GLY A 79 -12.33 -9.93 -5.11
C GLY A 79 -10.89 -10.06 -4.62
N ARG A 80 -9.89 -9.97 -5.51
CA ARG A 80 -8.48 -10.02 -5.11
C ARG A 80 -8.08 -8.79 -4.29
N LEU A 81 -7.28 -9.02 -3.25
CA LEU A 81 -6.66 -7.99 -2.43
C LEU A 81 -5.26 -7.67 -2.94
N GLU A 82 -4.95 -6.39 -3.05
CA GLU A 82 -3.62 -5.86 -3.32
C GLU A 82 -3.24 -4.88 -2.22
N GLN A 83 -2.01 -4.99 -1.70
CA GLN A 83 -1.55 -4.18 -0.59
C GLN A 83 -0.37 -3.30 -1.00
N PHE A 84 -0.44 -2.03 -0.62
CA PHE A 84 0.57 -1.02 -0.89
C PHE A 84 1.09 -0.46 0.43
N ALA A 85 2.42 -0.35 0.55
CA ALA A 85 3.00 0.39 1.67
C ALA A 85 2.76 1.90 1.46
N GLU A 86 2.12 2.56 2.44
CA GLU A 86 1.92 4.00 2.36
C GLU A 86 3.20 4.79 2.48
N ALA A 87 4.25 4.18 3.04
CA ALA A 87 5.56 4.80 3.11
C ALA A 87 6.06 5.18 1.71
N ILE A 88 5.85 4.34 0.69
CA ILE A 88 6.15 4.70 -0.72
C ILE A 88 5.27 5.88 -1.17
N LEU A 89 3.99 5.89 -0.83
CA LEU A 89 3.12 7.04 -1.15
C LEU A 89 3.61 8.34 -0.49
N LYS A 90 4.32 8.23 0.64
CA LYS A 90 4.93 9.33 1.42
C LYS A 90 6.39 9.62 1.02
N GLY A 91 6.91 8.97 -0.03
CA GLY A 91 8.25 9.22 -0.55
C GLY A 91 9.37 8.47 0.17
N ALA A 92 9.08 7.34 0.82
CA ALA A 92 10.12 6.50 1.41
C ALA A 92 11.01 5.90 0.32
N GLU A 93 12.31 5.97 0.53
CA GLU A 93 13.34 5.43 -0.36
C GLU A 93 13.59 3.94 -0.05
N PRO A 94 13.96 3.11 -1.05
CA PRO A 94 14.26 1.70 -0.83
C PRO A 94 15.29 1.43 0.28
N ALA A 95 16.28 2.32 0.42
CA ALA A 95 17.34 2.20 1.44
C ALA A 95 16.80 2.27 2.89
N GLU A 96 15.62 2.85 3.12
CA GLU A 96 14.97 2.88 4.44
C GLU A 96 14.49 1.49 4.89
N TYR A 97 14.39 0.53 3.97
CA TYR A 97 13.95 -0.84 4.24
C TYR A 97 15.09 -1.83 4.44
N GLY A 98 16.34 -1.39 4.27
CA GLY A 98 17.54 -2.20 4.38
C GLY A 98 18.40 -2.15 3.12
N SER A 99 19.54 -2.85 3.17
CA SER A 99 20.44 -2.99 2.04
C SER A 99 19.87 -3.95 0.99
N GLU A 100 20.23 -3.71 -0.27
CA GLU A 100 20.04 -4.69 -1.35
C GLU A 100 20.73 -6.02 -0.98
N VAL A 101 20.02 -7.13 -1.14
CA VAL A 101 20.62 -8.47 -1.03
C VAL A 101 21.15 -8.84 -2.40
N ARG A 102 22.47 -8.95 -2.53
CA ARG A 102 23.12 -9.42 -3.76
C ARG A 102 23.39 -10.91 -3.65
N LEU A 103 23.13 -11.63 -4.73
CA LEU A 103 23.31 -13.08 -4.81
C LEU A 103 24.78 -13.42 -5.08
N ASP A 104 25.73 -12.85 -4.34
CA ASP A 104 27.16 -13.13 -4.49
C ASP A 104 27.90 -12.82 -3.17
N GLU A 105 27.55 -13.54 -2.10
CA GLU A 105 28.34 -13.72 -0.86
C GLU A 105 27.81 -14.92 -0.06
#